data_AF-A0A3D3DBT9-F1
#
_entry.id   AF-A0A3D3DBT9-F1
#
_cell.length_a   1.000
_cell.length_b   1.000
_cell.length_c   1.000
_cell.angle_alpha   90.00
_cell.angle_beta   90.00
_cell.angle_gamma   90.00
#
_symmetry.space_group_name_H-M   'P 1'
#
loop_
_entity.id
_entity.type
_entity.pdbx_description
1 polymer ?
#
loop_
_entity_poly.entity_id
_entity_poly.type
_entity_poly.pdbx_seq_one_letter_code
_entity_poly.pdbx_strand_id
1 'polypeptide(L)'
;MKSVNVRDIRNSFNKILDNKEEVIVLKRGKPVARIKPFSQADLVRYYLEKAQEVSAEMGIDEKKGRSLLEKVRKELIDEGRY
;
A
#
# COMPACT_ATOMS: atom_id res chain seq x y z
N MET A 1 14.09 -14.03 6.20
CA MET A 1 13.97 -12.72 6.88
C MET A 1 15.36 -12.20 7.18
N LYS A 2 15.75 -11.06 6.60
CA LYS A 2 17.11 -10.50 6.71
C LYS A 2 17.12 -9.31 7.68
N SER A 3 18.19 -9.14 8.44
CA SER A 3 18.40 -7.96 9.29
C SER A 3 19.36 -6.97 8.63
N VAL A 4 19.03 -5.68 8.69
CA VAL A 4 19.83 -4.60 8.09
C VAL A 4 19.93 -3.44 9.07
N ASN A 5 21.11 -2.81 9.16
CA ASN A 5 21.27 -1.62 9.97
C ASN A 5 20.56 -0.43 9.32
N VAL A 6 20.00 0.47 10.13
CA VAL A 6 19.30 1.67 9.65
C VAL A 6 20.19 2.53 8.74
N ARG A 7 21.51 2.51 8.95
CA ARG A 7 22.48 3.23 8.12
C ARG A 7 22.57 2.65 6.70
N ASP A 8 22.47 1.33 6.58
CA ASP A 8 22.64 0.61 5.31
C ASP A 8 21.36 0.62 4.48
N ILE A 9 20.21 0.85 5.14
CA ILE A 9 18.91 0.94 4.47
C ILE A 9 18.86 2.07 3.47
N ARG A 10 19.40 3.26 3.78
CA ARG A 10 19.29 4.42 2.88
C ARG A 10 19.79 4.11 1.46
N ASN A 11 20.87 3.35 1.34
CA ASN A 11 21.49 3.01 0.06
C ASN A 11 20.92 1.73 -0.57
N SER A 12 20.29 0.87 0.23
CA SER A 12 19.74 -0.42 -0.22
C SER A 12 18.22 -0.43 -0.34
N PHE A 13 17.53 0.65 0.03
CA PHE A 13 16.08 0.71 0.12
C PHE A 13 15.39 0.35 -1.19
N ASN A 14 15.81 0.95 -2.30
CA ASN A 14 15.23 0.64 -3.62
C ASN A 14 15.39 -0.86 -3.96
N LYS A 15 16.58 -1.44 -3.71
CA LYS A 15 16.80 -2.88 -3.93
C LYS A 15 15.91 -3.75 -3.04
N ILE A 16 15.71 -3.34 -1.79
CA ILE A 16 14.82 -4.03 -0.84
C ILE A 16 13.37 -4.01 -1.37
N LEU A 17 12.93 -2.88 -1.91
CA LEU A 17 11.59 -2.73 -2.51
C LEU A 17 11.46 -3.55 -3.80
N ASP A 18 12.42 -3.45 -4.71
CA ASP A 18 12.40 -4.14 -6.02
C ASP A 18 12.38 -5.66 -5.84
N ASN A 19 13.18 -6.18 -4.90
CA ASN A 19 13.24 -7.61 -4.61
C ASN A 19 12.06 -8.12 -3.79
N LYS A 20 11.13 -7.24 -3.37
CA LYS A 20 10.00 -7.58 -2.48
C LYS A 20 10.46 -8.34 -1.22
N GLU A 21 11.60 -7.95 -0.66
CA GLU A 21 12.17 -8.62 0.51
C GLU A 21 11.55 -8.13 1.82
N GLU A 22 11.30 -9.05 2.74
CA GLU A 22 10.97 -8.71 4.14
C GLU A 22 12.24 -8.58 4.97
N VAL A 23 12.42 -7.39 5.55
CA VAL A 23 13.62 -7.04 6.32
C VAL A 23 13.30 -6.45 7.69
N ILE A 24 14.13 -6.81 8.67
CA ILE A 24 14.13 -6.21 10.01
C ILE A 24 15.20 -5.14 10.07
N VAL A 25 14.77 -3.93 10.41
CA VAL A 25 15.63 -2.76 10.55
C VAL A 25 16.19 -2.70 11.96
N LEU A 26 17.52 -2.64 12.08
CA LEU A 26 18.22 -2.54 13.35
C LEU A 26 18.81 -1.13 13.55
N LYS A 27 18.70 -0.58 14.76
CA LYS A 27 19.42 0.61 15.21
C LYS A 27 20.26 0.22 16.44
N ARG A 28 21.59 0.34 16.32
CA ARG A 28 22.55 -0.07 17.38
C ARG A 28 22.32 -1.51 17.86
N GLY A 29 22.09 -2.43 16.92
CA GLY A 29 21.83 -3.86 17.20
C GLY A 29 20.43 -4.18 17.70
N LYS A 30 19.56 -3.18 17.93
CA LYS A 30 18.17 -3.41 18.38
C LYS A 30 17.19 -3.29 17.23
N PRO A 31 16.21 -4.18 17.08
CA PRO A 31 15.17 -4.05 16.07
C PRO A 31 14.28 -2.84 16.36
N VAL A 32 14.06 -2.02 15.34
CA VAL A 32 13.27 -0.78 15.44
C VAL A 32 12.15 -0.69 14.41
N ALA A 33 12.25 -1.43 13.31
CA ALA A 33 11.19 -1.48 12.31
C ALA A 33 11.24 -2.80 11.53
N ARG A 34 10.14 -3.08 10.84
CA ARG A 34 10.03 -4.14 9.85
C ARG A 34 9.52 -3.52 8.57
N ILE A 35 10.24 -3.75 7.47
CA ILE A 35 9.81 -3.35 6.13
C ILE A 35 9.37 -4.62 5.42
N LYS A 36 8.15 -4.61 4.90
CA LYS A 36 7.55 -5.71 4.14
C LYS A 36 6.88 -5.11 2.90
N PRO A 37 6.96 -5.76 1.73
CA PRO A 37 6.17 -5.36 0.57
C PRO A 37 4.67 -5.43 0.88
N PHE A 38 3.91 -4.52 0.29
CA PHE A 38 2.45 -4.55 0.38
C PHE A 38 1.89 -5.78 -0.34
N SER A 39 0.94 -6.47 0.30
CA SER A 39 0.11 -7.46 -0.36
C SER A 39 -0.99 -6.77 -1.18
N GLN A 40 -1.66 -7.53 -2.06
CA GLN A 40 -2.84 -6.99 -2.76
C GLN A 40 -3.93 -6.52 -1.80
N ALA A 41 -4.15 -7.23 -0.69
CA ALA A 41 -5.12 -6.82 0.33
C ALA A 41 -4.74 -5.47 0.97
N ASP A 42 -3.45 -5.24 1.23
CA ASP A 42 -2.96 -3.97 1.78
C ASP A 42 -3.18 -2.82 0.79
N LEU A 43 -2.93 -3.05 -0.51
CA LEU A 43 -3.15 -2.06 -1.56
C LEU A 43 -4.64 -1.71 -1.69
N VAL A 44 -5.51 -2.72 -1.76
CA VAL A 44 -6.97 -2.50 -1.83
C VAL A 44 -7.43 -1.68 -0.63
N ARG A 45 -6.96 -2.02 0.57
CA ARG A 45 -7.30 -1.28 1.79
C ARG A 45 -6.83 0.18 1.72
N TYR A 46 -5.59 0.43 1.32
CA TYR A 46 -5.04 1.78 1.17
C TYR A 46 -5.89 2.64 0.23
N TYR A 47 -6.25 2.12 -0.95
CA TYR A 47 -7.05 2.86 -1.91
C TYR A 47 -8.49 3.09 -1.43
N LEU A 48 -9.07 2.14 -0.69
CA LEU A 48 -10.40 2.32 -0.08
C LEU A 48 -10.38 3.41 1.00
N GLU A 49 -9.37 3.42 1.88
CA GLU A 49 -9.20 4.45 2.91
C GLU A 49 -9.03 5.83 2.26
N LYS A 50 -8.19 5.94 1.21
CA LYS A 50 -8.04 7.18 0.45
C LYS A 50 -9.32 7.64 -0.25
N ALA A 51 -10.10 6.72 -0.82
CA ALA A 51 -11.38 7.04 -1.44
C ALA A 51 -12.41 7.54 -0.40
N GLN A 52 -12.39 6.99 0.81
CA GLN A 52 -13.24 7.46 1.91
C GLN A 52 -12.85 8.85 2.39
N GLU A 53 -11.55 9.13 2.57
CA GLU A 53 -11.04 10.45 2.94
C GLU A 53 -11.48 11.52 1.93
N VAL A 54 -11.27 11.28 0.64
CA VAL A 54 -11.68 12.21 -0.43
C VAL A 54 -13.20 12.36 -0.47
N SER A 55 -13.95 11.28 -0.27
CA SER A 55 -15.43 11.34 -0.26
C SER A 55 -15.96 12.13 0.93
N ALA A 56 -15.32 12.03 2.10
CA ALA A 56 -15.64 12.82 3.28
C ALA A 56 -15.32 14.30 3.08
N GLU A 57 -14.18 14.63 2.47
CA GLU A 57 -13.80 16.00 2.13
C GLU A 57 -14.72 16.63 1.06
N MET A 58 -15.24 15.81 0.14
CA MET A 58 -16.13 16.25 -0.94
C MET A 58 -17.63 16.24 -0.59
N GLY A 59 -18.00 15.87 0.65
CA GLY A 59 -19.40 15.79 1.08
C GLY A 59 -20.23 14.78 0.27
N ILE A 60 -19.60 13.69 -0.18
CA ILE A 60 -20.24 12.65 -0.99
C ILE A 60 -21.11 11.79 -0.07
N ASP A 61 -22.42 11.95 -0.19
CA ASP A 61 -23.43 11.10 0.45
C ASP A 61 -23.29 9.63 0.01
N GLU A 62 -23.66 8.68 0.89
CA GLU A 62 -23.45 7.23 0.76
C GLU A 62 -23.96 6.68 -0.59
N LYS A 63 -25.04 7.26 -1.11
CA LYS A 63 -25.60 6.94 -2.45
C LYS A 63 -24.64 7.23 -3.59
N LYS A 64 -23.97 8.39 -3.59
CA LYS A 64 -23.01 8.76 -4.64
C LYS A 64 -21.73 7.93 -4.52
N GLY A 65 -21.29 7.64 -3.29
CA GLY A 65 -20.13 6.77 -3.04
C GLY A 65 -20.33 5.36 -3.61
N ARG A 66 -21.50 4.74 -3.37
CA ARG A 66 -21.83 3.43 -3.95
C ARG A 66 -21.84 3.44 -5.48
N SER A 67 -22.44 4.45 -6.10
CA SER A 67 -22.46 4.56 -7.56
C SER A 67 -21.06 4.70 -8.16
N LEU A 68 -20.16 5.42 -7.48
CA LEU A 68 -18.79 5.59 -7.93
C LEU A 68 -18.00 4.27 -7.83
N LEU A 69 -18.14 3.53 -6.72
CA LEU A 69 -17.51 2.22 -6.53
C LEU A 69 -17.98 1.18 -7.56
N GLU A 70 -19.27 1.18 -7.92
CA GLU A 70 -19.79 0.30 -8.97
C GLU A 70 -19.20 0.60 -10.35
N LYS A 71 -18.95 1.88 -10.67
CA LYS A 71 -18.30 2.28 -11.93
C LYS A 71 -16.85 1.80 -11.98
N VAL A 72 -16.08 2.07 -10.93
CA VAL A 72 -14.68 1.62 -10.81
C VAL A 72 -14.61 0.09 -10.90
N ARG A 73 -15.52 -0.62 -10.24
CA ARG A 73 -15.58 -2.08 -10.30
C ARG A 73 -15.86 -2.60 -11.71
N LYS A 74 -16.70 -1.94 -12.50
CA LYS A 74 -16.97 -2.33 -13.90
C LYS A 74 -15.77 -2.07 -14.80
N GLU A 75 -15.11 -0.92 -14.66
CA GLU A 75 -13.94 -0.57 -15.45
C GLU A 75 -12.77 -1.54 -15.21
N LEU A 76 -12.50 -1.90 -13.95
CA LEU A 76 -11.47 -2.87 -13.60
C LEU A 76 -11.77 -4.31 -14.10
N ILE A 77 -13.05 -4.67 -14.26
CA ILE A 77 -13.46 -5.97 -14.81
C ILE A 77 -13.32 -6.00 -16.34
N ASP A 78 -13.56 -4.88 -17.02
CA ASP A 78 -13.41 -4.77 -18.48
C ASP A 78 -11.94 -4.67 -18.90
N GLU A 79 -11.07 -4.01 -18.13
CA GLU A 79 -9.63 -3.96 -18.40
C GLU A 79 -8.94 -5.33 -18.26
N GLY A 80 -9.48 -6.25 -17.46
CA GLY A 80 -8.98 -7.61 -17.33
C GLY A 80 -9.41 -8.58 -18.44
N ARG A 81 -10.17 -8.11 -19.44
CA ARG A 81 -10.67 -8.90 -20.58
C ARG A 81 -9.93 -8.65 -21.89
N TYR A 82 -8.85 -7.86 -21.88
CA TYR A 82 -7.95 -7.65 -23.02
C TYR A 82 -6.57 -8.25 -22.77
#